data_AF-A0A7J8YL82-F1
#
_entry.id   AF-A0A7J8YL82-F1
#
_cell.length_a   1.000
_cell.length_b   1.000
_cell.length_c   1.000
_cell.angle_alpha   90.00
_cell.angle_beta   90.00
_cell.angle_gamma   90.00
#
_symmetry.space_group_name_H-M   'P 1'
#
loop_
_entity.id
_entity.type
_entity.pdbx_description
1 polymer ?
#
loop_
_entity_poly.entity_id
_entity_poly.type
_entity_poly.pdbx_seq_one_letter_code
_entity_poly.pdbx_strand_id
1 'polypeptide(L)'
;MVGDPLKAWSNGRLKSTNHRVMMSGDKDRFSIAAFIMPNEGTIIKTPKELIDEEHPQLFKDFDFMKFFFFAFSNPARHIDSGQLLYDFAALSPPVSNGHMDK
;
A
#
# COMPACT_ATOMS: atom_id res chain seq x y z
N MET A 1 12.15 -0.17 -0.52
CA MET A 1 10.83 -0.74 -0.20
C MET A 1 9.78 -0.02 -1.02
N VAL A 2 8.76 -0.72 -1.52
CA VAL A 2 7.62 -0.09 -2.19
C VAL A 2 6.55 0.19 -1.14
N GLY A 3 5.99 1.40 -1.14
CA GLY A 3 4.84 1.76 -0.31
C GLY A 3 3.52 1.66 -1.08
N ASP A 4 2.41 1.62 -0.34
CA ASP A 4 1.06 1.50 -0.90
C ASP A 4 0.70 2.54 -1.97
N PRO A 5 1.08 3.83 -1.87
CA PRO A 5 0.80 4.79 -2.93
C PRO A 5 1.42 4.39 -4.28
N LEU A 6 2.62 3.83 -4.27
CA LEU A 6 3.30 3.39 -5.49
C LEU A 6 2.75 2.06 -6.02
N LYS A 7 2.28 1.17 -5.12
CA LYS A 7 1.49 -0.01 -5.51
C LYS A 7 0.20 0.40 -6.22
N ALA A 8 -0.52 1.37 -5.66
CA ALA A 8 -1.75 1.88 -6.27
C ALA A 8 -1.50 2.52 -7.63
N TRP A 9 -0.50 3.43 -7.70
CA TRP A 9 -0.11 4.08 -8.95
C TRP A 9 0.29 3.07 -10.04
N SER A 10 0.99 1.99 -9.69
CA SER A 10 1.42 0.96 -10.65
C SER A 10 0.34 -0.07 -11.02
N ASN A 11 -0.93 0.15 -10.66
CA ASN A 11 -2.02 -0.82 -10.79
C ASN A 11 -1.70 -2.20 -10.18
N GLY A 12 -1.01 -2.23 -9.03
CA GLY A 12 -0.63 -3.48 -8.36
C GLY A 12 0.58 -4.21 -8.97
N ARG A 13 1.19 -3.70 -10.05
CA ARG A 13 2.40 -4.30 -10.66
C ARG A 13 3.60 -4.28 -9.71
N LEU A 14 3.71 -3.24 -8.87
CA LEU A 14 4.69 -3.19 -7.78
C LEU A 14 4.06 -3.68 -6.48
N LYS A 15 4.74 -4.60 -5.80
CA LYS A 15 4.27 -5.17 -4.53
C LYS A 15 4.73 -4.32 -3.35
N SER A 16 3.78 -3.76 -2.60
CA SER A 16 3.99 -3.23 -1.25
C SER A 16 3.98 -4.41 -0.28
N THR A 17 5.10 -4.67 0.38
CA THR A 17 5.30 -5.85 1.24
C THR A 17 5.47 -5.45 2.70
N ASN A 18 4.81 -6.18 3.59
CA ASN A 18 5.05 -6.06 5.02
C ASN A 18 6.52 -6.41 5.35
N HIS A 19 7.11 -5.65 6.25
CA HIS A 19 8.45 -5.90 6.78
C HIS A 19 8.46 -5.63 8.27
N ARG A 20 9.33 -6.33 8.98
CA ARG A 20 9.51 -6.17 10.43
C ARG A 20 10.99 -6.16 10.76
N VAL A 21 11.34 -5.34 11.75
CA VAL A 21 12.67 -5.39 12.37
C VAL A 21 12.55 -6.27 13.60
N MET A 22 13.36 -7.32 13.65
CA MET A 22 13.50 -8.19 14.82
C MET A 22 14.86 -7.91 15.47
N MET A 23 14.90 -7.83 16.80
CA MET A 23 16.15 -7.77 17.54
C MET A 23 16.67 -9.19 17.78
N SER A 24 17.99 -9.36 17.68
CA SER A 24 18.67 -10.60 18.03
C SER A 24 19.87 -10.29 18.92
N GLY A 25 19.89 -10.85 20.14
CA GLY A 25 20.91 -10.59 21.16
C GLY A 25 20.74 -9.22 21.85
N ASP A 26 21.76 -8.84 22.62
CA ASP A 26 21.64 -7.78 23.63
C ASP A 26 22.35 -6.47 23.22
N LYS A 27 22.62 -6.30 21.91
CA LYS A 27 23.31 -5.12 21.39
C LYS A 27 22.34 -4.12 20.78
N ASP A 28 22.65 -2.84 20.95
CA ASP A 28 21.94 -1.76 20.30
C ASP A 28 22.03 -1.85 18.78
N ARG A 29 20.91 -1.55 18.11
CA ARG A 29 20.83 -1.47 16.65
C ARG A 29 20.33 -0.08 16.25
N PHE A 30 21.16 0.64 15.50
CA PHE A 30 20.81 1.94 14.94
C PHE A 30 20.53 1.82 13.44
N SER A 31 19.49 2.50 12.95
CA SER A 31 19.18 2.59 11.53
C SER A 31 18.53 3.92 11.19
N ILE A 32 18.79 4.43 9.99
CA ILE A 32 18.15 5.63 9.44
C ILE A 32 17.35 5.18 8.22
N ALA A 33 16.11 5.65 8.10
CA ALA A 33 15.27 5.41 6.93
C ALA A 33 14.93 6.76 6.28
N ALA A 34 14.95 6.78 4.94
CA ALA A 34 14.52 7.91 4.14
C ALA A 34 13.37 7.46 3.23
N PHE A 35 12.34 8.29 3.12
CA PHE A 35 11.13 7.98 2.35
C PHE A 35 10.89 9.08 1.33
N ILE A 36 10.58 8.69 0.10
CA ILE A 36 10.05 9.61 -0.92
C ILE A 36 8.53 9.55 -0.81
N MET A 37 7.92 10.71 -0.59
CA MET A 37 6.50 10.86 -0.33
C MET A 37 5.85 11.75 -1.40
N PRO A 38 4.62 11.46 -1.84
CA PRO A 38 3.85 12.40 -2.66
C PRO A 38 3.65 13.73 -1.92
N ASN A 39 3.60 14.83 -2.67
CA ASN A 39 3.27 16.14 -2.13
C ASN A 39 1.81 16.18 -1.64
N GLU A 40 1.51 17.08 -0.70
CA GLU A 40 0.13 17.35 -0.29
C GLU A 40 -0.75 17.73 -1.50
N GLY A 41 -2.00 17.24 -1.51
CA GLY A 41 -2.93 17.41 -2.63
C GLY A 41 -2.65 16.51 -3.85
N THR A 42 -1.62 15.65 -3.80
CA THR A 42 -1.39 14.69 -4.88
C THR A 42 -2.53 13.67 -4.92
N ILE A 43 -3.16 13.55 -6.08
CA ILE A 43 -4.09 12.46 -6.38
C ILE A 43 -3.30 11.27 -6.91
N ILE A 44 -3.34 10.16 -6.18
CA ILE A 44 -2.82 8.89 -6.64
C ILE A 44 -3.81 8.31 -7.65
N LYS A 45 -3.33 8.18 -8.88
CA LYS A 45 -4.09 7.70 -10.03
C LYS A 45 -3.26 6.67 -10.77
N THR A 46 -3.91 5.61 -11.23
CA THR A 46 -3.29 4.64 -12.12
C THR A 46 -3.12 5.26 -13.52
N PRO A 47 -1.90 5.29 -14.09
CA PRO A 47 -1.67 5.68 -15.48
C PRO A 47 -2.51 4.84 -16.44
N LYS A 48 -3.07 5.46 -17.47
CA LYS A 48 -3.98 4.79 -18.41
C LYS A 48 -3.28 3.66 -19.17
N GLU A 49 -1.98 3.79 -19.38
CA GLU A 49 -1.13 2.82 -20.04
C GLU A 49 -0.94 1.52 -19.23
N LEU A 50 -1.31 1.54 -17.94
CA LEU A 50 -1.28 0.36 -17.06
C LEU A 50 -2.66 -0.28 -16.87
N ILE A 51 -3.67 0.21 -17.59
CA ILE A 51 -5.05 -0.28 -17.55
C ILE A 51 -5.41 -0.83 -18.94
N ASP A 52 -5.72 -2.10 -19.00
CA ASP A 52 -6.12 -2.81 -20.22
C ASP A 52 -7.13 -3.93 -19.88
N GLU A 53 -7.56 -4.70 -20.88
CA GLU A 53 -8.53 -5.79 -20.68
C GLU A 53 -8.00 -6.91 -19.78
N GLU A 54 -6.68 -7.15 -19.77
CA GLU A 54 -6.02 -8.15 -18.92
C GLU A 54 -5.74 -7.59 -17.51
N HIS A 55 -5.55 -6.27 -17.40
CA HIS A 55 -5.23 -5.55 -16.17
C HIS A 55 -6.24 -4.42 -15.92
N PRO A 56 -7.48 -4.74 -15.51
CA PRO A 56 -8.46 -3.73 -15.15
C PRO A 56 -7.96 -2.88 -13.97
N GLN A 57 -8.49 -1.66 -13.85
CA GLN A 57 -8.12 -0.75 -12.76
C GLN A 57 -8.49 -1.35 -11.40
N LEU A 58 -7.50 -1.50 -10.51
CA LEU A 58 -7.71 -2.12 -9.20
C LEU A 58 -8.19 -1.13 -8.13
N PHE A 59 -7.72 0.12 -8.21
CA PHE A 59 -7.92 1.12 -7.16
C PHE A 59 -8.55 2.39 -7.75
N LYS A 60 -9.50 2.98 -7.03
CA LYS A 60 -10.09 4.29 -7.37
C LYS A 60 -9.03 5.38 -7.23
N ASP A 61 -9.18 6.48 -7.95
CA ASP A 61 -8.33 7.66 -7.75
C ASP A 61 -8.55 8.20 -6.32
N PHE A 62 -7.47 8.51 -5.60
CA PHE A 62 -7.58 9.00 -4.22
C PHE A 62 -6.53 10.04 -3.86
N ASP A 63 -6.89 10.92 -2.92
CA ASP A 63 -5.96 11.89 -2.33
C ASP A 63 -4.99 11.18 -1.38
N PHE A 64 -3.69 11.38 -1.59
CA PHE A 64 -2.64 10.75 -0.81
C PHE A 64 -2.76 11.03 0.70
N MET A 65 -3.02 12.27 1.09
CA MET A 65 -3.10 12.64 2.50
C MET A 65 -4.34 12.06 3.17
N LYS A 66 -5.46 11.89 2.44
CA LYS A 66 -6.63 11.16 2.97
C LYS A 66 -6.29 9.70 3.26
N PHE A 67 -5.56 9.02 2.38
CA PHE A 67 -5.09 7.66 2.63
C PHE A 67 -4.12 7.62 3.82
N PHE A 68 -3.16 8.55 3.87
CA PHE A 68 -2.19 8.64 4.95
C PHE A 68 -2.90 8.79 6.31
N PHE A 69 -3.82 9.74 6.45
CA PHE A 69 -4.56 9.91 7.70
C PHE A 69 -5.47 8.74 8.02
N PHE A 70 -6.09 8.10 7.02
CA PHE A 70 -6.83 6.86 7.22
C PHE A 70 -5.93 5.76 7.82
N ALA A 71 -4.74 5.53 7.26
CA ALA A 71 -3.82 4.48 7.69
C ALA A 71 -3.37 4.63 9.17
N PHE A 72 -3.39 5.84 9.71
CA PHE A 72 -3.08 6.11 11.12
C PHE A 72 -4.31 6.36 12.01
N SER A 73 -5.52 6.22 11.47
CA SER A 73 -6.77 6.43 12.19
C SER A 73 -7.17 5.25 13.09
N ASN A 74 -8.07 5.47 14.04
CA ASN A 74 -8.60 4.39 14.90
C ASN A 74 -9.25 3.24 14.11
N PRO A 75 -10.11 3.49 13.10
CA PRO A 75 -10.69 2.40 12.29
C PRO A 75 -9.64 1.50 11.64
N ALA A 76 -8.52 2.07 11.17
CA ALA A 76 -7.47 1.34 10.49
C ALA A 76 -6.66 0.42 11.42
N ARG A 77 -6.70 0.62 12.74
CA ARG A 77 -5.94 -0.20 13.70
C ARG A 77 -6.33 -1.67 13.72
N HIS A 78 -7.54 -1.98 13.25
CA HIS A 78 -8.08 -3.34 13.20
C HIS A 78 -7.90 -4.00 11.82
N ILE A 79 -7.29 -3.29 10.88
CA ILE A 79 -7.03 -3.76 9.52
C ILE A 79 -5.58 -4.24 9.44
N ASP A 80 -5.35 -5.37 8.78
CA ASP A 80 -3.99 -5.83 8.48
C ASP A 80 -3.26 -4.77 7.63
N SER A 81 -2.01 -4.45 7.96
CA SER A 81 -1.29 -3.37 7.28
C SER A 81 -1.16 -3.59 5.77
N GLY A 82 -1.14 -4.85 5.32
CA GLY A 82 -1.10 -5.20 3.90
C GLY A 82 -2.45 -5.03 3.18
N GLN A 83 -3.53 -4.79 3.92
CA GLN A 83 -4.90 -4.62 3.41
C GLN A 83 -5.41 -3.18 3.41
N LEU A 84 -4.73 -2.26 4.10
CA LEU A 84 -5.15 -0.85 4.22
C LEU A 84 -5.47 -0.19 2.87
N LEU A 85 -4.63 -0.42 1.86
CA LEU A 85 -4.89 0.12 0.52
C LEU A 85 -6.17 -0.45 -0.11
N TYR A 86 -6.43 -1.74 0.07
CA TYR A 86 -7.60 -2.38 -0.50
C TYR A 86 -8.87 -1.88 0.19
N ASP A 87 -8.88 -1.82 1.52
CA ASP A 87 -10.01 -1.29 2.29
C ASP A 87 -10.29 0.18 1.96
N PHE A 88 -9.25 0.97 1.72
CA PHE A 88 -9.41 2.39 1.41
C PHE A 88 -9.87 2.66 -0.02
N ALA A 89 -9.29 1.97 -1.01
CA ALA A 89 -9.34 2.37 -2.42
C ALA A 89 -9.74 1.30 -3.42
N ALA A 90 -9.91 0.02 -3.05
CA ALA A 90 -10.25 -1.00 -4.04
C ALA A 90 -11.57 -0.70 -4.76
N LEU A 91 -11.61 -0.91 -6.08
CA LEU A 91 -12.82 -0.79 -6.91
C LEU A 91 -13.66 -2.08 -6.92
N SER A 92 -13.08 -3.19 -6.51
CA SER A 92 -13.75 -4.48 -6.34
C SER A 92 -13.11 -5.20 -5.15
N PRO A 93 -13.84 -6.08 -4.44
CA PRO A 93 -13.23 -6.89 -3.39
C PRO A 93 -12.01 -7.62 -3.99
N PRO A 94 -10.88 -7.72 -3.27
CA PRO A 94 -9.75 -8.48 -3.77
C PRO A 94 -10.25 -9.88 -4.13
N VAL A 95 -10.05 -10.29 -5.40
CA VAL A 95 -10.25 -11.69 -5.78
C VAL A 95 -9.44 -12.50 -4.78
N SER A 96 -10.11 -13.39 -4.05
CA SER A 96 -9.48 -14.24 -3.06
C SER A 96 -8.45 -15.10 -3.79
N ASN A 97 -7.21 -14.65 -3.86
CA ASN A 97 -6.11 -15.53 -4.17
C ASN A 97 -6.01 -16.46 -2.97
N GLY A 98 -6.52 -17.68 -3.18
CA GLY A 98 -6.42 -18.76 -2.22
C GLY A 98 -5.00 -18.87 -1.68
N HIS A 99 -4.94 -19.25 -0.40
CA HIS A 99 -3.80 -19.89 0.25
C HIS A 99 -2.51 -19.91 -0.60
N MET A 100 -1.60 -18.98 -0.34
CA MET A 100 -0.19 -19.32 -0.41
C MET A 100 0.24 -19.66 1.01
N ASP A 101 0.23 -20.96 1.26
CA ASP A 101 0.89 -21.61 2.38
C ASP A 101 2.38 -21.23 2.43
N LYS A 102 2.83 -20.98 3.67
CA LYS A 102 4.19 -20.89 4.22
C LYS A 102 4.92 -19.54 4.15
#